data_AF-A0AAT9HR73-F1
#
_entry.id   AF-A0AAT9HR73-F1
#
_cell.length_a   1.000
_cell.length_b   1.000
_cell.length_c   1.000
_cell.angle_alpha   90.00
_cell.angle_beta   90.00
_cell.angle_gamma   90.00
#
_symmetry.space_group_name_H-M   'P 1'
#
loop_
_entity.id
_entity.type
_entity.pdbx_description
1 polymer ?
#
loop_
_entity_poly.entity_id
_entity_poly.type
_entity_poly.pdbx_seq_one_letter_code
_entity_poly.pdbx_strand_id
1 'polypeptide(L)'
;MFSRSGWAGMQRHGGAWSGEVVTGWAGLRASLSLVLGLGLCGVPYAGTDVGGLGGEVSPELYLRGLQLGAYLPFFRTRARAGARAGRGEPWQSGAEVLRYAREAHLERRRLLPYFMTLAHLARRTGAPYVRPLWWSAPEERALRDCEDAFLLGDCLLVAPVLAPGVDGRSVRLPRGRWYDTATERAYDGPVRVWADAPPGRIPVFARGGSVLPVLGEDGGVELEVWAPVRGRTGGGLVVPDAGDGWEEPEAERYGVRWSGARIVVEREDQDGGSQPRRPVRVRGLVEG
;
A
#
# COMPACT_ATOMS: atom_id res chain seq x y z
N MET A 1 20.53 -7.08 -1.01
CA MET A 1 20.70 -8.24 -0.12
C MET A 1 19.46 -8.38 0.76
N PHE A 2 19.00 -9.61 1.01
CA PHE A 2 17.97 -9.90 2.02
C PHE A 2 18.55 -10.82 3.08
N SER A 3 18.32 -10.50 4.35
CA SER A 3 18.75 -11.32 5.49
C SER A 3 17.57 -11.75 6.34
N ARG A 4 17.68 -12.95 6.95
CA ARG A 4 16.72 -13.47 7.94
C ARG A 4 16.92 -12.94 9.35
N SER A 5 18.07 -12.35 9.60
CA SER A 5 18.47 -11.80 10.89
C SER A 5 19.28 -10.53 10.68
N GLY A 6 19.44 -9.75 11.73
CA GLY A 6 20.25 -8.55 11.68
C GLY A 6 20.31 -7.84 13.03
N TRP A 7 20.92 -6.67 13.01
CA TRP A 7 21.05 -5.79 14.16
C TRP A 7 20.68 -4.35 13.77
N ALA A 8 20.63 -3.45 14.76
CA ALA A 8 20.44 -2.03 14.52
C ALA A 8 21.43 -1.52 13.47
N GLY A 9 20.91 -0.87 12.43
CA GLY A 9 21.69 -0.37 11.30
C GLY A 9 21.78 -1.31 10.09
N MET A 10 21.17 -2.50 10.11
CA MET A 10 21.18 -3.43 8.96
C MET A 10 20.57 -2.83 7.68
N GLN A 11 19.63 -1.89 7.81
CA GLN A 11 18.91 -1.28 6.69
C GLN A 11 19.82 -0.57 5.68
N ARG A 12 21.04 -0.17 6.08
CA ARG A 12 22.04 0.42 5.19
C ARG A 12 22.67 -0.59 4.21
N HIS A 13 22.47 -1.89 4.44
CA HIS A 13 23.04 -2.98 3.65
C HIS A 13 21.99 -3.80 2.89
N GLY A 14 20.69 -3.56 3.12
CA GLY A 14 19.61 -4.27 2.44
C GLY A 14 18.34 -4.40 3.29
N GLY A 15 17.47 -5.30 2.85
CA GLY A 15 16.18 -5.56 3.50
C GLY A 15 16.21 -6.75 4.44
N ALA A 16 15.14 -6.87 5.23
CA ALA A 16 14.87 -8.04 6.04
C ALA A 16 13.80 -8.91 5.39
N TRP A 17 14.04 -10.20 5.32
CA TRP A 17 12.99 -11.18 5.06
C TRP A 17 12.87 -12.02 6.32
N SER A 18 11.75 -11.93 7.03
CA SER A 18 11.63 -12.54 8.37
C SER A 18 11.58 -14.05 8.39
N GLY A 19 11.79 -14.71 7.25
CA GLY A 19 11.57 -16.13 7.10
C GLY A 19 10.12 -16.45 6.80
N GLU A 20 9.78 -17.72 7.00
CA GLU A 20 8.44 -18.22 6.77
C GLU A 20 7.64 -18.08 8.08
N VAL A 21 6.45 -17.50 7.99
CA VAL A 21 5.52 -17.40 9.13
C VAL A 21 4.70 -18.68 9.22
N VAL A 22 4.23 -19.05 10.41
CA VAL A 22 3.34 -20.21 10.60
C VAL A 22 2.20 -20.15 9.58
N THR A 23 1.90 -21.28 8.93
CA THR A 23 0.82 -21.30 7.94
C THR A 23 -0.54 -21.20 8.63
N GLY A 24 -1.43 -20.37 8.08
CA GLY A 24 -2.76 -20.14 8.60
C GLY A 24 -3.09 -18.65 8.76
N TRP A 25 -4.32 -18.36 9.16
CA TRP A 25 -4.80 -16.99 9.38
C TRP A 25 -4.06 -16.24 10.49
N ALA A 26 -3.66 -16.94 11.55
CA ALA A 26 -2.80 -16.37 12.59
C ALA A 26 -1.43 -15.93 12.02
N GLY A 27 -0.87 -16.72 11.11
CA GLY A 27 0.36 -16.35 10.41
C GLY A 27 0.20 -15.14 9.50
N LEU A 28 -0.91 -15.06 8.77
CA LEU A 28 -1.21 -13.89 7.93
C LEU A 28 -1.32 -12.60 8.75
N ARG A 29 -1.96 -12.66 9.93
CA ARG A 29 -1.97 -11.54 10.88
C ARG A 29 -0.56 -11.19 11.38
N ALA A 30 0.20 -12.20 11.80
CA ALA A 30 1.56 -12.02 12.27
C ALA A 30 2.48 -11.41 11.20
N SER A 31 2.29 -11.74 9.92
CA SER A 31 3.03 -11.12 8.80
C SER A 31 2.85 -9.61 8.77
N LEU A 32 1.61 -9.11 8.93
CA LEU A 32 1.33 -7.68 8.97
C LEU A 32 1.99 -7.02 10.18
N SER A 33 1.79 -7.59 11.37
CA SER A 33 2.40 -7.07 12.62
C SER A 33 3.92 -7.02 12.52
N LEU A 34 4.54 -8.02 11.90
CA LEU A 34 5.98 -8.09 11.72
C LEU A 34 6.49 -6.97 10.80
N VAL A 35 5.84 -6.74 9.66
CA VAL A 35 6.25 -5.68 8.73
C VAL A 35 6.08 -4.29 9.36
N LEU A 36 4.98 -4.06 10.07
CA LEU A 36 4.76 -2.84 10.84
C LEU A 36 5.86 -2.64 11.89
N GLY A 37 6.14 -3.67 12.69
CA GLY A 37 7.17 -3.62 13.74
C GLY A 37 8.57 -3.35 13.19
N LEU A 38 8.98 -4.06 12.14
CA LEU A 38 10.28 -3.83 11.50
C LEU A 38 10.39 -2.44 10.87
N GLY A 39 9.32 -1.95 10.25
CA GLY A 39 9.25 -0.59 9.74
C GLY A 39 9.48 0.46 10.84
N LEU A 40 8.84 0.30 12.00
CA LEU A 40 9.03 1.17 13.16
C LEU A 40 10.44 1.05 13.77
N CYS A 41 11.08 -0.11 13.64
CA CYS A 41 12.48 -0.33 14.04
C CYS A 41 13.51 0.18 13.02
N GLY A 42 13.09 0.92 11.98
CA GLY A 42 13.99 1.50 10.99
C GLY A 42 14.45 0.52 9.90
N VAL A 43 13.72 -0.59 9.70
CA VAL A 43 13.93 -1.55 8.60
C VAL A 43 12.76 -1.43 7.62
N PRO A 44 12.76 -0.40 6.75
CA PRO A 44 11.59 -0.05 5.94
C PRO A 44 11.30 -1.04 4.81
N TYR A 45 12.32 -1.78 4.38
CA TYR A 45 12.20 -2.79 3.34
C TYR A 45 12.19 -4.19 3.98
N ALA A 46 10.99 -4.62 4.37
CA ALA A 46 10.76 -5.89 5.05
C ALA A 46 9.53 -6.63 4.52
N GLY A 47 9.50 -7.95 4.69
CA GLY A 47 8.32 -8.76 4.44
C GLY A 47 8.49 -10.26 4.67
N THR A 48 7.42 -10.97 4.35
CA THR A 48 7.27 -12.43 4.53
C THR A 48 6.95 -13.10 3.20
N ASP A 49 7.16 -14.41 3.11
CA ASP A 49 6.68 -15.16 1.95
C ASP A 49 5.16 -15.34 1.98
N VAL A 50 4.54 -15.19 0.81
CA VAL A 50 3.14 -15.54 0.63
C VAL A 50 2.98 -17.06 0.75
N GLY A 51 2.07 -17.49 1.62
CA GLY A 51 1.74 -18.90 1.83
C GLY A 51 2.29 -19.50 3.14
N GLY A 52 3.31 -18.94 3.76
CA GLY A 52 3.84 -19.43 5.05
C GLY A 52 4.68 -20.73 4.99
N LEU A 53 5.11 -21.22 6.16
CA LEU A 53 6.19 -22.21 6.40
C LEU A 53 5.86 -23.68 6.07
N GLY A 54 4.60 -24.14 6.06
CA GLY A 54 4.30 -25.57 5.88
C GLY A 54 2.83 -25.97 6.03
N GLY A 55 2.48 -27.21 5.70
CA GLY A 55 1.08 -27.67 5.74
C GLY A 55 0.23 -27.21 4.54
N GLU A 56 -1.04 -27.60 4.52
CA GLU A 56 -1.99 -27.25 3.46
C GLU A 56 -2.43 -25.78 3.59
N VAL A 57 -2.43 -25.06 2.47
CA VAL A 57 -2.94 -23.69 2.37
C VAL A 57 -4.22 -23.75 1.56
N SER A 58 -5.32 -23.24 2.12
CA SER A 58 -6.54 -23.10 1.36
C SER A 58 -6.36 -22.08 0.22
N PRO A 59 -7.02 -22.26 -0.93
CA PRO A 59 -7.06 -21.29 -2.02
C PRO A 59 -7.34 -19.85 -1.55
N GLU A 60 -8.29 -19.71 -0.61
CA GLU A 60 -8.63 -18.42 0.00
C GLU A 60 -7.46 -17.81 0.79
N LEU A 61 -6.84 -18.57 1.69
CA LEU A 61 -5.72 -18.08 2.50
C LEU A 61 -4.54 -17.65 1.62
N TYR A 62 -4.25 -18.42 0.57
CA TYR A 62 -3.22 -18.07 -0.41
C TYR A 62 -3.55 -16.73 -1.09
N LEU A 63 -4.79 -16.59 -1.57
CA LEU A 63 -5.24 -15.38 -2.25
C LEU A 63 -5.21 -14.15 -1.34
N ARG A 64 -5.69 -14.25 -0.09
CA ARG A 64 -5.61 -13.15 0.89
C ARG A 64 -4.17 -12.80 1.23
N GLY A 65 -3.27 -13.79 1.25
CA GLY A 65 -1.83 -13.59 1.39
C GLY A 65 -1.21 -12.82 0.22
N LEU A 66 -1.57 -13.16 -1.03
CA LEU A 66 -1.15 -12.42 -2.22
C LEU A 66 -1.65 -10.98 -2.19
N GLN A 67 -2.93 -10.78 -1.85
CA GLN A 67 -3.55 -9.47 -1.75
C GLN A 67 -2.86 -8.60 -0.71
N LEU A 68 -2.58 -9.12 0.48
CA LEU A 68 -1.78 -8.40 1.48
C LEU A 68 -0.39 -8.08 0.93
N GLY A 69 0.33 -9.09 0.40
CA GLY A 69 1.68 -8.96 -0.11
C GLY A 69 1.84 -7.89 -1.19
N ALA A 70 0.83 -7.70 -2.06
CA ALA A 70 0.83 -6.67 -3.09
C ALA A 70 0.98 -5.24 -2.52
N TYR A 71 0.55 -5.01 -1.28
CA TYR A 71 0.64 -3.71 -0.60
C TYR A 71 1.79 -3.60 0.41
N LEU A 72 2.58 -4.66 0.60
CA LEU A 72 3.75 -4.66 1.49
C LEU A 72 5.05 -4.30 0.74
N PRO A 73 6.12 -3.85 1.41
CA PRO A 73 7.36 -3.44 0.74
C PRO A 73 7.98 -4.59 -0.08
N PHE A 74 7.89 -5.80 0.46
CA PHE A 74 8.41 -7.02 -0.14
C PHE A 74 7.26 -7.97 -0.52
N PHE A 75 7.21 -8.34 -1.80
CA PHE A 75 6.18 -9.21 -2.35
C PHE A 75 6.84 -10.40 -3.07
N ARG A 76 6.84 -11.57 -2.40
CA ARG A 76 7.45 -12.79 -2.92
C ARG A 76 6.59 -14.01 -2.61
N THR A 77 6.38 -14.84 -3.62
CA THR A 77 5.92 -16.23 -3.48
C THR A 77 7.13 -17.16 -3.45
N ARG A 78 7.06 -18.26 -2.69
CA ARG A 78 8.14 -19.23 -2.59
C ARG A 78 7.58 -20.65 -2.70
N ALA A 79 8.34 -21.53 -3.37
CA ALA A 79 8.05 -22.95 -3.40
C ALA A 79 8.15 -23.56 -2.00
N ARG A 80 7.10 -24.28 -1.62
CA ARG A 80 7.03 -24.98 -0.33
C ARG A 80 7.85 -26.27 -0.41
N ALA A 81 8.57 -26.60 0.67
CA ALA A 81 9.25 -27.88 0.76
C ALA A 81 8.26 -28.99 1.20
N GLY A 82 8.17 -30.08 0.44
CA GLY A 82 7.39 -31.28 0.80
C GLY A 82 6.61 -31.90 -0.37
N ALA A 83 6.46 -33.23 -0.38
CA ALA A 83 5.91 -34.00 -1.51
C ALA A 83 4.44 -33.71 -1.89
N ARG A 84 3.68 -33.03 -1.01
CA ARG A 84 2.29 -32.58 -1.25
C ARG A 84 2.15 -31.06 -1.30
N ALA A 85 3.25 -30.33 -1.12
CA ALA A 85 3.22 -28.89 -1.07
C ALA A 85 3.41 -28.36 -2.50
N GLY A 86 2.39 -27.72 -3.06
CA GLY A 86 2.50 -27.06 -4.37
C GLY A 86 3.70 -26.10 -4.40
N ARG A 87 4.22 -25.81 -5.60
CA ARG A 87 5.43 -24.98 -5.79
C ARG A 87 5.20 -23.48 -5.53
N GLY A 88 4.06 -23.12 -4.92
CA GLY A 88 3.80 -21.80 -4.34
C GLY A 88 3.34 -20.74 -5.35
N GLU A 89 3.22 -21.09 -6.63
CA GLU A 89 2.78 -20.15 -7.66
C GLU A 89 1.26 -20.20 -7.90
N PRO A 90 0.65 -19.07 -8.34
CA PRO A 90 -0.80 -18.94 -8.36
C PRO A 90 -1.52 -19.92 -9.30
N TRP A 91 -0.89 -20.32 -10.41
CA TRP A 91 -1.49 -21.21 -11.41
C TRP A 91 -1.74 -22.64 -10.90
N GLN A 92 -1.16 -23.03 -9.77
CA GLN A 92 -1.40 -24.33 -9.16
C GLN A 92 -2.71 -24.39 -8.35
N SER A 93 -3.30 -23.22 -8.05
CA SER A 93 -4.48 -23.11 -7.18
C SER A 93 -5.81 -23.02 -7.96
N GLY A 94 -5.78 -23.33 -9.26
CA GLY A 94 -6.94 -23.29 -10.16
C GLY A 94 -7.17 -21.94 -10.83
N ALA A 95 -8.05 -21.92 -11.84
CA ALA A 95 -8.28 -20.77 -12.71
C ALA A 95 -8.83 -19.54 -11.97
N GLU A 96 -9.69 -19.75 -10.97
CA GLU A 96 -10.28 -18.66 -10.21
C GLU A 96 -9.23 -17.94 -9.34
N VAL A 97 -8.41 -18.69 -8.60
CA VAL A 97 -7.30 -18.10 -7.82
C VAL A 97 -6.31 -17.40 -8.73
N LEU A 98 -5.97 -18.01 -9.88
CA LEU A 98 -5.06 -17.39 -10.84
C LEU A 98 -5.59 -16.04 -11.35
N ARG A 99 -6.90 -15.94 -11.62
CA ARG A 99 -7.51 -14.67 -12.05
C ARG A 99 -7.37 -13.59 -10.98
N TYR A 100 -7.76 -13.87 -9.74
CA TYR A 100 -7.67 -12.90 -8.66
C TYR A 100 -6.21 -12.58 -8.25
N ALA A 101 -5.30 -13.56 -8.36
CA ALA A 101 -3.87 -13.33 -8.20
C ALA A 101 -3.34 -12.35 -9.25
N ARG A 102 -3.77 -12.49 -10.51
CA ARG A 102 -3.41 -11.54 -11.58
C ARG A 102 -3.89 -10.13 -11.26
N GLU A 103 -5.10 -9.97 -10.72
CA GLU A 103 -5.62 -8.65 -10.29
C GLU A 103 -4.73 -8.02 -9.21
N ALA A 104 -4.34 -8.77 -8.17
CA ALA A 104 -3.42 -8.28 -7.13
C ALA A 104 -2.03 -7.92 -7.70
N HIS A 105 -1.52 -8.70 -8.66
CA HIS A 105 -0.25 -8.40 -9.34
C HIS A 105 -0.32 -7.15 -10.22
N LEU A 106 -1.42 -6.95 -10.94
CA LEU A 106 -1.61 -5.74 -11.75
C LEU A 106 -1.69 -4.50 -10.87
N GLU A 107 -2.37 -4.59 -9.73
CA GLU A 107 -2.43 -3.47 -8.79
C GLU A 107 -1.07 -3.15 -8.18
N ARG A 108 -0.26 -4.17 -7.83
CA ARG A 108 1.13 -3.96 -7.45
C ARG A 108 1.92 -3.21 -8.53
N ARG A 109 1.76 -3.61 -9.80
CA ARG A 109 2.45 -2.98 -10.94
C ARG A 109 1.99 -1.54 -11.13
N ARG A 110 0.68 -1.29 -11.00
CA ARG A 110 0.09 0.06 -11.06
C ARG A 110 0.68 0.97 -9.99
N LEU A 111 0.87 0.47 -8.77
CA LEU A 111 1.45 1.22 -7.66
C LEU A 111 2.98 1.27 -7.66
N LEU A 112 3.67 0.67 -8.64
CA LEU A 112 5.13 0.61 -8.66
C LEU A 112 5.78 2.01 -8.57
N PRO A 113 5.34 3.06 -9.30
CA PRO A 113 5.89 4.40 -9.15
C PRO A 113 5.71 4.98 -7.73
N TYR A 114 4.61 4.64 -7.06
CA TYR A 114 4.40 5.01 -5.66
C TYR A 114 5.35 4.26 -4.73
N PHE A 115 5.54 2.96 -4.92
CA PHE A 115 6.53 2.19 -4.17
C PHE A 115 7.96 2.73 -4.36
N MET A 116 8.32 3.19 -5.55
CA MET A 116 9.62 3.84 -5.80
C MET A 116 9.75 5.16 -5.02
N THR A 117 8.70 5.98 -5.04
CA THR A 117 8.65 7.19 -4.21
C THR A 117 8.84 6.86 -2.72
N LEU A 118 8.14 5.85 -2.21
CA LEU A 118 8.27 5.41 -0.82
C LEU A 118 9.66 4.85 -0.51
N ALA A 119 10.32 4.19 -1.47
CA ALA A 119 11.69 3.70 -1.34
C ALA A 119 12.69 4.84 -1.14
N HIS A 120 12.61 5.87 -1.97
CA HIS A 120 13.45 7.06 -1.83
C HIS A 120 13.15 7.83 -0.53
N LEU A 121 11.88 7.95 -0.15
CA LEU A 121 11.50 8.53 1.13
C LEU A 121 12.07 7.76 2.32
N ALA A 122 11.99 6.43 2.29
CA ALA A 122 12.54 5.56 3.32
C ALA A 122 14.07 5.72 3.42
N ARG A 123 14.77 5.80 2.29
CA ARG A 123 16.21 6.06 2.25
C ARG A 123 16.58 7.42 2.84
N ARG A 124 15.83 8.48 2.53
CA ARG A 124 16.13 9.86 2.95
C ARG A 124 15.74 10.18 4.39
N THR A 125 14.64 9.60 4.86
CA THR A 125 13.99 10.01 6.13
C THR A 125 13.90 8.89 7.16
N GLY A 126 14.09 7.63 6.74
CA GLY A 126 13.82 6.45 7.58
C GLY A 126 12.34 6.11 7.73
N ALA A 127 11.42 6.91 7.18
CA ALA A 127 9.98 6.63 7.28
C ALA A 127 9.64 5.32 6.54
N PRO A 128 8.94 4.36 7.19
CA PRO A 128 8.60 3.11 6.53
C PRO A 128 7.51 3.31 5.48
N TYR A 129 7.42 2.35 4.56
CA TYR A 129 6.37 2.31 3.54
C TYR A 129 5.02 2.01 4.19
N VAL A 130 5.00 0.98 5.03
CA VAL A 130 3.82 0.49 5.74
C VAL A 130 3.86 1.05 7.15
N ARG A 131 2.84 1.81 7.52
CA ARG A 131 2.76 2.56 8.76
C ARG A 131 1.48 2.19 9.52
N PRO A 132 1.50 2.15 10.85
CA PRO A 132 0.28 1.93 11.62
C PRO A 132 -0.68 3.11 11.45
N LEU A 133 -1.99 2.90 11.63
CA LEU A 133 -2.98 3.96 11.39
C LEU A 133 -2.77 5.20 12.27
N TRP A 134 -2.28 5.02 13.49
CA TRP A 134 -1.98 6.13 14.40
C TRP A 134 -0.82 7.00 13.92
N TRP A 135 -0.05 6.60 12.89
CA TRP A 135 1.06 7.38 12.35
C TRP A 135 0.65 8.79 11.90
N SER A 136 -0.51 8.93 11.25
CA SER A 136 -1.01 10.22 10.77
C SER A 136 -1.86 10.98 11.79
N ALA A 137 -2.22 10.34 12.92
CA ALA A 137 -3.10 10.87 13.95
C ALA A 137 -2.72 10.28 15.33
N PRO A 138 -1.51 10.56 15.85
CA PRO A 138 -0.99 9.95 17.09
C PRO A 138 -1.82 10.30 18.35
N GLU A 139 -2.60 11.39 18.29
CA GLU A 139 -3.55 11.82 19.30
C GLU A 139 -4.79 10.92 19.39
N GLU A 140 -5.16 10.21 18.31
CA GLU A 140 -6.29 9.29 18.29
C GLU A 140 -5.91 7.94 18.91
N ARG A 141 -5.94 7.87 20.25
CA ARG A 141 -5.54 6.66 21.01
C ARG A 141 -6.24 5.38 20.54
N ALA A 142 -7.50 5.47 20.08
CA ALA A 142 -8.26 4.33 19.57
C ALA A 142 -7.66 3.65 18.33
N LEU A 143 -6.70 4.31 17.65
CA LEU A 143 -5.97 3.75 16.50
C LEU A 143 -4.79 2.87 16.92
N ARG A 144 -4.36 2.90 18.19
CA ARG A 144 -3.24 2.09 18.70
C ARG A 144 -3.55 0.60 18.70
N ASP A 145 -4.82 0.26 18.90
CA ASP A 145 -5.31 -1.13 18.90
C ASP A 145 -5.74 -1.60 17.50
N CYS A 146 -5.45 -0.83 16.45
CA CYS A 146 -5.77 -1.21 15.08
C CYS A 146 -4.61 -2.00 14.47
N GLU A 147 -4.71 -3.32 14.54
CA GLU A 147 -3.68 -4.27 14.09
C GLU A 147 -4.00 -4.87 12.71
N ASP A 148 -5.13 -4.51 12.12
CA ASP A 148 -5.75 -5.17 10.98
C ASP A 148 -5.93 -4.26 9.77
N ALA A 149 -5.33 -3.07 9.81
CA ALA A 149 -5.24 -2.10 8.73
C ALA A 149 -3.97 -1.25 8.89
N PHE A 150 -3.47 -0.69 7.78
CA PHE A 150 -2.25 0.10 7.76
C PHE A 150 -2.32 1.21 6.73
N LEU A 151 -1.46 2.22 6.87
CA LEU A 151 -1.22 3.21 5.84
C LEU A 151 -0.07 2.73 4.95
N LEU A 152 -0.27 2.76 3.64
CA LEU A 152 0.81 2.68 2.66
C LEU A 152 1.19 4.10 2.27
N GLY A 153 2.35 4.53 2.77
CA GLY A 153 2.80 5.92 2.72
C GLY A 153 1.84 6.86 3.44
N ASP A 154 1.57 8.00 2.82
CA ASP A 154 0.64 9.02 3.32
C ASP A 154 -0.69 9.04 2.58
N CYS A 155 -0.82 8.26 1.50
CA CYS A 155 -1.91 8.42 0.53
C CYS A 155 -2.97 7.33 0.65
N LEU A 156 -2.60 6.10 1.04
CA LEU A 156 -3.51 4.95 1.01
C LEU A 156 -3.64 4.32 2.40
N LEU A 157 -4.85 3.93 2.77
CA LEU A 157 -5.16 3.06 3.89
C LEU A 157 -5.61 1.70 3.33
N VAL A 158 -4.96 0.63 3.75
CA VAL A 158 -5.20 -0.74 3.27
C VAL A 158 -5.75 -1.57 4.42
N ALA A 159 -6.88 -2.24 4.22
CA ALA A 159 -7.55 -3.06 5.23
C ALA A 159 -7.72 -4.51 4.72
N PRO A 160 -6.68 -5.37 4.84
CA PRO A 160 -6.69 -6.75 4.33
C PRO A 160 -7.76 -7.63 5.00
N VAL A 161 -8.24 -8.65 4.31
CA VAL A 161 -9.04 -9.71 4.96
C VAL A 161 -8.11 -10.69 5.66
N LEU A 162 -8.27 -10.81 6.99
CA LEU A 162 -7.40 -11.60 7.86
C LEU A 162 -8.15 -12.74 8.57
N ALA A 163 -9.32 -13.13 8.07
CA ALA A 163 -10.15 -14.23 8.59
C ALA A 163 -10.79 -15.04 7.44
N PRO A 164 -11.08 -16.35 7.65
CA PRO A 164 -11.68 -17.20 6.62
C PRO A 164 -13.14 -16.90 6.37
N GLY A 165 -13.58 -17.11 5.13
CA GLY A 165 -14.98 -17.11 4.74
C GLY A 165 -15.66 -15.76 4.83
N VAL A 166 -14.89 -14.66 4.78
CA VAL A 166 -15.45 -13.30 4.82
C VAL A 166 -15.21 -12.56 3.51
N ASP A 167 -16.26 -11.89 3.09
CA ASP A 167 -16.46 -11.14 1.86
C ASP A 167 -16.73 -9.65 2.13
N GLY A 168 -16.56 -9.22 3.38
CA GLY A 168 -16.59 -7.84 3.82
C GLY A 168 -16.08 -7.71 5.25
N ARG A 169 -15.76 -6.49 5.66
CA ARG A 169 -15.29 -6.21 7.03
C ARG A 169 -15.56 -4.78 7.45
N SER A 170 -15.62 -4.57 8.77
CA SER A 170 -15.54 -3.21 9.34
C SER A 170 -14.12 -2.68 9.21
N VAL A 171 -14.01 -1.42 8.79
CA VAL A 171 -12.75 -0.67 8.67
C VAL A 171 -12.88 0.63 9.46
N ARG A 172 -11.87 0.93 10.29
CA ARG A 172 -11.80 2.20 11.02
C ARG A 172 -11.00 3.20 10.17
N LEU A 173 -11.63 4.31 9.82
CA LEU A 173 -11.02 5.41 9.09
C LEU A 173 -10.62 6.51 10.09
N PRO A 174 -9.33 6.91 10.16
CA PRO A 174 -8.87 8.04 10.98
C PRO A 174 -9.49 9.37 10.55
N ARG A 175 -9.28 10.43 11.35
CA ARG A 175 -9.75 11.78 10.99
C ARG A 175 -9.25 12.23 9.61
N GLY A 176 -10.18 12.74 8.81
CA GLY A 176 -9.93 13.22 7.45
C GLY A 176 -10.91 12.66 6.43
N ARG A 177 -10.81 13.17 5.19
CA ARG A 177 -11.58 12.65 4.05
C ARG A 177 -10.89 11.40 3.51
N TRP A 178 -11.65 10.35 3.28
CA TRP A 178 -11.21 9.11 2.68
C TRP A 178 -12.15 8.70 1.55
N TYR A 179 -11.60 8.14 0.48
CA TYR A 179 -12.37 7.64 -0.65
C TYR A 179 -12.10 6.15 -0.81
N ASP A 180 -13.13 5.34 -0.90
CA ASP A 180 -12.98 3.97 -1.35
C ASP A 180 -12.43 3.97 -2.79
N THR A 181 -11.28 3.34 -3.02
CA THR A 181 -10.60 3.43 -4.32
C THR A 181 -11.32 2.70 -5.45
N ALA A 182 -12.24 1.79 -5.13
CA ALA A 182 -13.03 1.05 -6.10
C ALA A 182 -14.36 1.75 -6.43
N THR A 183 -15.04 2.30 -5.42
CA THR A 183 -16.37 2.91 -5.59
C THR A 183 -16.36 4.43 -5.67
N GLU A 184 -15.22 5.06 -5.36
CA GLU A 184 -15.04 6.50 -5.18
C GLU A 184 -15.95 7.14 -4.12
N ARG A 185 -16.62 6.31 -3.32
CA ARG A 185 -17.47 6.78 -2.23
C ARG A 185 -16.62 7.48 -1.17
N ALA A 186 -17.02 8.70 -0.84
CA ALA A 186 -16.38 9.53 0.16
C ALA A 186 -16.87 9.18 1.59
N TYR A 187 -15.95 9.25 2.55
CA TYR A 187 -16.20 9.11 3.98
C TYR A 187 -15.44 10.20 4.74
N ASP A 188 -16.08 10.81 5.73
CA ASP A 188 -15.43 11.74 6.65
C ASP A 188 -15.16 11.03 7.98
N GLY A 189 -13.89 10.76 8.25
CA GLY A 189 -13.46 10.19 9.52
C GLY A 189 -13.35 11.24 10.64
N PRO A 190 -13.30 10.81 11.92
CA PRO A 190 -13.14 9.43 12.34
C PRO A 190 -14.45 8.63 12.30
N VAL A 191 -14.46 7.48 11.63
CA VAL A 191 -15.66 6.66 11.45
C VAL A 191 -15.31 5.18 11.28
N ARG A 192 -16.27 4.29 11.55
CA ARG A 192 -16.20 2.89 11.11
C ARG A 192 -17.15 2.67 9.95
N VAL A 193 -16.63 2.09 8.88
CA VAL A 193 -17.40 1.79 7.68
C VAL A 193 -17.38 0.29 7.41
N TRP A 194 -18.47 -0.22 6.84
CA TRP A 194 -18.46 -1.54 6.23
C TRP A 194 -17.80 -1.43 4.85
N ALA A 195 -16.86 -2.31 4.56
CA ALA A 195 -16.18 -2.37 3.27
C ALA A 195 -16.27 -3.78 2.68
N ASP A 196 -16.79 -3.86 1.46
CA ASP A 196 -16.87 -5.14 0.75
C ASP A 196 -15.48 -5.64 0.37
N ALA A 197 -15.24 -6.92 0.54
CA ALA A 197 -13.99 -7.57 0.24
C ALA A 197 -14.26 -8.91 -0.45
N PRO A 198 -14.96 -8.95 -1.61
CA PRO A 198 -15.10 -10.19 -2.38
C PRO A 198 -13.71 -10.76 -2.73
N PRO A 199 -13.62 -12.02 -3.18
CA PRO A 199 -12.33 -12.69 -3.37
C PRO A 199 -11.31 -11.94 -4.24
N GLY A 200 -11.75 -11.10 -5.19
CA GLY A 200 -10.85 -10.27 -6.03
C GLY A 200 -10.45 -8.92 -5.46
N ARG A 201 -10.93 -8.56 -4.26
CA ARG A 201 -10.79 -7.22 -3.71
C ARG A 201 -10.21 -7.23 -2.30
N ILE A 202 -9.26 -6.34 -2.08
CA ILE A 202 -8.86 -5.86 -0.76
C ILE A 202 -9.39 -4.43 -0.59
N PRO A 203 -10.07 -4.10 0.53
CA PRO A 203 -10.48 -2.73 0.81
C PRO A 203 -9.28 -1.79 0.91
N VAL A 204 -9.31 -0.73 0.09
CA VAL A 204 -8.32 0.34 0.06
C VAL A 204 -9.04 1.68 0.02
N PHE A 205 -8.55 2.61 0.82
CA PHE A 205 -9.09 3.96 0.91
C PHE A 205 -7.99 4.97 0.63
N ALA A 206 -8.21 5.86 -0.32
CA ALA A 206 -7.31 6.96 -0.60
C ALA A 206 -7.65 8.19 0.24
N ARG A 207 -6.63 8.89 0.73
CA ARG A 207 -6.79 10.11 1.51
C ARG A 207 -7.17 11.28 0.60
N GLY A 208 -8.20 12.03 0.95
CA GLY A 208 -8.57 13.23 0.21
C GLY A 208 -7.45 14.26 0.21
N GLY A 209 -7.16 14.80 -0.96
CA GLY A 209 -6.03 15.70 -1.20
C GLY A 209 -4.71 14.99 -1.46
N SER A 210 -4.67 13.65 -1.57
CA SER A 210 -3.43 12.96 -1.95
C SER A 210 -3.14 13.10 -3.45
N VAL A 211 -1.88 13.36 -3.78
CA VAL A 211 -1.32 13.18 -5.13
C VAL A 211 -0.34 12.01 -5.05
N LEU A 212 -0.57 10.95 -5.82
CA LEU A 212 0.33 9.79 -5.84
C LEU A 212 0.65 9.37 -7.29
N PRO A 213 1.91 9.01 -7.58
CA PRO A 213 2.31 8.54 -8.90
C PRO A 213 1.89 7.08 -9.08
N VAL A 214 1.27 6.77 -10.22
CA VAL A 214 0.83 5.44 -10.60
C VAL A 214 1.22 5.15 -12.05
N LEU A 215 1.27 3.88 -12.42
CA LEU A 215 1.43 3.48 -13.81
C LEU A 215 0.09 3.69 -14.53
N GLY A 216 0.11 4.51 -15.57
CA GLY A 216 -1.01 4.73 -16.48
C GLY A 216 -1.24 3.52 -17.41
N GLU A 217 -2.33 3.59 -18.16
CA GLU A 217 -2.71 2.54 -19.13
C GLU A 217 -1.72 2.43 -20.30
N ASP A 218 -1.03 3.54 -20.62
CA ASP A 218 0.03 3.62 -21.62
C ASP A 218 1.40 3.12 -21.11
N GLY A 219 1.48 2.72 -19.83
CA GLY A 219 2.72 2.33 -19.18
C GLY A 219 3.60 3.50 -18.72
N GLY A 220 3.15 4.75 -18.90
CA GLY A 220 3.81 5.94 -18.37
C GLY A 220 3.47 6.19 -16.90
N VAL A 221 4.17 7.13 -16.25
CA VAL A 221 3.80 7.57 -14.90
C VAL A 221 2.75 8.68 -14.99
N GLU A 222 1.61 8.46 -14.36
CA GLU A 222 0.49 9.38 -14.23
C GLU A 222 0.33 9.80 -12.75
N LEU A 223 -0.20 11.00 -12.50
CA LEU A 223 -0.57 11.44 -11.15
C LEU A 223 -2.05 11.11 -10.89
N GLU A 224 -2.29 10.16 -9.99
CA GLU A 224 -3.63 9.93 -9.44
C GLU A 224 -3.87 10.94 -8.32
N VAL A 225 -4.97 11.70 -8.41
CA VAL A 225 -5.29 12.78 -7.49
C VAL A 225 -6.67 12.58 -6.90
N TRP A 226 -6.72 12.48 -5.58
CA TRP A 226 -7.98 12.33 -4.85
C TRP A 226 -8.45 13.69 -4.36
N ALA A 227 -9.69 14.04 -4.68
CA ALA A 227 -10.21 15.38 -4.41
C ALA A 227 -10.05 15.81 -2.94
N PRO A 228 -9.42 16.97 -2.65
CA PRO A 228 -9.38 17.47 -1.28
C PRO A 228 -10.78 17.91 -0.84
N VAL A 229 -10.98 18.07 0.46
CA VAL A 229 -12.18 18.76 0.97
C VAL A 229 -12.16 20.21 0.44
N ARG A 230 -13.32 20.75 0.02
CA ARG A 230 -13.40 22.15 -0.40
C ARG A 230 -12.85 23.09 0.69
N GLY A 231 -12.05 24.07 0.28
CA GLY A 231 -11.33 24.98 1.18
C GLY A 231 -10.11 24.38 1.88
N ARG A 232 -9.77 23.10 1.63
CA ARG A 232 -8.52 22.48 2.06
C ARG A 232 -7.60 22.27 0.87
N THR A 233 -6.31 22.28 1.15
CA THR A 233 -5.26 21.87 0.23
C THR A 233 -4.82 20.45 0.55
N GLY A 234 -4.14 19.83 -0.40
CA GLY A 234 -3.43 18.59 -0.22
C GLY A 234 -2.17 18.60 -1.08
N GLY A 235 -1.54 17.44 -1.22
CA GLY A 235 -0.37 17.30 -2.04
C GLY A 235 0.20 15.90 -2.05
N GLY A 236 1.39 15.80 -2.63
CA GLY A 236 2.13 14.56 -2.72
C GLY A 236 3.56 14.78 -3.16
N LEU A 237 4.37 13.74 -2.94
CA LEU A 237 5.73 13.69 -3.44
C LEU A 237 5.80 12.63 -4.52
N VAL A 238 6.56 12.90 -5.57
CA VAL A 238 6.90 11.96 -6.62
C VAL A 238 8.40 11.92 -6.71
N VAL A 239 8.99 10.75 -6.54
CA VAL A 239 10.41 10.54 -6.85
C VAL A 239 10.46 9.61 -8.06
N PRO A 240 10.90 10.11 -9.23
CA PRO A 240 10.99 9.30 -10.43
C PRO A 240 11.96 8.15 -10.24
N ASP A 241 11.66 7.01 -10.86
CA ASP A 241 12.62 5.93 -10.99
C ASP A 241 13.69 6.36 -12.01
N ALA A 242 14.92 6.60 -11.54
CA ALA A 242 16.06 6.91 -12.40
C ALA A 242 16.65 5.65 -13.05
N GLY A 243 16.11 4.46 -12.74
CA GLY A 243 16.66 3.18 -13.14
C GLY A 243 17.83 2.75 -12.26
N ASP A 244 18.63 1.82 -12.79
CA ASP A 244 19.80 1.32 -12.09
C ASP A 244 20.88 2.40 -11.98
N GLY A 245 21.44 2.60 -10.78
CA GLY A 245 22.52 3.54 -10.57
C GLY A 245 22.59 4.09 -9.14
N TRP A 246 23.45 5.08 -8.96
CA TRP A 246 23.62 5.80 -7.69
C TRP A 246 23.17 7.26 -7.77
N GLU A 247 22.66 7.68 -8.94
CA GLU A 247 22.11 9.02 -9.11
C GLU A 247 20.89 9.18 -8.21
N GLU A 248 20.86 10.28 -7.46
CA GLU A 248 19.76 10.58 -6.58
C GLU A 248 18.71 11.37 -7.37
N PRO A 249 17.55 10.78 -7.71
CA PRO A 249 16.53 11.46 -8.49
C PRO A 249 16.01 12.70 -7.76
N GLU A 250 15.75 13.76 -8.51
CA GLU A 250 15.10 14.96 -7.95
C GLU A 250 13.68 14.62 -7.49
N ALA A 251 13.34 15.01 -6.27
CA ALA A 251 12.00 14.80 -5.75
C ALA A 251 11.09 15.95 -6.16
N GLU A 252 9.98 15.62 -6.79
CA GLU A 252 8.98 16.58 -7.24
C GLU A 252 7.84 16.65 -6.23
N ARG A 253 7.52 17.86 -5.77
CA ARG A 253 6.41 18.10 -4.85
C ARG A 253 5.22 18.68 -5.60
N TYR A 254 4.03 18.23 -5.25
CA TYR A 254 2.79 18.65 -5.87
C TYR A 254 1.82 19.15 -4.82
N GLY A 255 1.18 20.29 -5.11
CA GLY A 255 0.04 20.81 -4.37
C GLY A 255 -1.25 20.55 -5.12
N VAL A 256 -2.33 20.27 -4.39
CA VAL A 256 -3.69 20.16 -4.95
C VAL A 256 -4.67 21.00 -4.15
N ARG A 257 -5.56 21.71 -4.86
CA ARG A 257 -6.60 22.56 -4.26
C ARG A 257 -7.80 22.71 -5.19
N TRP A 258 -8.92 23.13 -4.60
CA TRP A 258 -10.05 23.64 -5.38
C TRP A 258 -9.78 25.08 -5.86
N SER A 259 -10.16 25.36 -7.10
CA SER A 259 -10.24 26.71 -7.67
C SER A 259 -11.59 26.85 -8.37
N GLY A 260 -12.54 27.48 -7.68
CA GLY A 260 -13.96 27.45 -8.08
C GLY A 260 -14.48 26.02 -8.14
N ALA A 261 -15.02 25.61 -9.28
CA ALA A 261 -15.57 24.27 -9.52
C ALA A 261 -14.54 23.24 -10.04
N ARG A 262 -13.25 23.61 -10.15
CA ARG A 262 -12.20 22.73 -10.71
C ARG A 262 -11.14 22.41 -9.66
N ILE A 263 -10.53 21.24 -9.82
CA ILE A 263 -9.33 20.88 -9.07
C ILE A 263 -8.11 21.33 -9.85
N VAL A 264 -7.21 22.05 -9.18
CA VAL A 264 -5.94 22.51 -9.73
C VAL A 264 -4.82 21.72 -9.04
N VAL A 265 -3.91 21.20 -9.84
CA VAL A 265 -2.72 20.47 -9.41
C VAL A 265 -1.52 21.22 -9.96
N GLU A 266 -0.63 21.64 -9.07
CA GLU A 266 0.54 22.45 -9.38
C GLU A 266 1.78 21.73 -8.84
N ARG A 267 2.85 21.67 -9.64
CA ARG A 267 4.17 21.27 -9.16
C ARG A 267 4.73 22.44 -8.37
N GLU A 268 5.14 22.23 -7.13
CA GLU A 268 5.78 23.26 -6.31
C GLU A 268 7.21 23.48 -6.81
N ASP A 269 7.53 24.73 -7.13
CA ASP A 269 8.87 25.19 -7.50
C ASP A 269 9.18 26.53 -6.81
N GLN A 270 10.41 27.02 -6.98
CA GLN A 270 10.89 28.23 -6.32
C GLN A 270 10.15 29.51 -6.79
N ASP A 271 9.43 29.44 -7.92
CA ASP A 271 8.82 30.58 -8.61
C ASP A 271 7.29 30.67 -8.45
N GLY A 272 6.70 29.88 -7.53
CA GLY A 272 5.26 29.97 -7.20
C GLY A 272 4.37 28.92 -7.87
N GLY A 273 4.95 27.87 -8.44
CA GLY A 273 4.28 26.68 -8.93
C GLY A 273 4.14 26.64 -10.45
N SER A 274 4.32 25.45 -11.04
CA SER A 274 4.18 25.22 -12.48
C SER A 274 3.29 24.03 -12.81
N GLN A 275 2.96 23.88 -14.10
CA GLN A 275 2.13 22.76 -14.53
C GLN A 275 2.82 21.41 -14.25
N PRO A 276 2.03 20.37 -13.93
CA PRO A 276 2.55 19.01 -13.78
C PRO A 276 3.28 18.54 -15.04
N ARG A 277 4.41 17.86 -14.86
CA ARG A 277 5.17 17.25 -15.97
C ARG A 277 4.52 15.95 -16.49
N ARG A 278 3.51 15.46 -15.78
CA ARG A 278 2.87 14.16 -15.99
C ARG A 278 1.37 14.35 -16.17
N PRO A 279 0.70 13.44 -16.91
CA PRO A 279 -0.75 13.44 -16.97
C PRO A 279 -1.36 13.32 -15.57
N VAL A 280 -2.52 13.94 -15.37
CA VAL A 280 -3.22 13.99 -14.08
C VAL A 280 -4.60 13.35 -14.25
N ARG A 281 -4.90 12.35 -13.42
CA ARG A 281 -6.24 11.75 -13.30
C ARG A 281 -6.83 12.11 -11.95
N VAL A 282 -7.90 12.89 -11.98
CA VAL A 282 -8.62 13.32 -10.78
C VAL A 282 -9.76 12.34 -10.48
N ARG A 283 -9.87 11.91 -9.22
CA ARG A 283 -10.86 10.96 -8.71
C ARG A 283 -11.59 11.54 -7.49
N GLY A 284 -12.77 10.99 -7.17
CA GLY A 284 -13.57 11.43 -6.02
C GLY A 284 -14.30 12.76 -6.24
N LEU A 285 -14.69 13.05 -7.49
CA LEU A 285 -15.42 14.27 -7.85
C LEU A 285 -16.94 14.20 -7.59
N VAL A 286 -17.45 13.00 -7.29
CA VAL A 286 -18.89 12.80 -7.04
C VAL A 286 -19.21 13.26 -5.63
N GLU A 287 -19.74 14.47 -5.50
CA GLU A 287 -20.50 14.89 -4.31
C GLU A 287 -21.81 14.10 -4.33
N GLY A 288 -21.96 13.14 -3.42
CA GLY A 288 -23.22 12.44 -3.17
C GLY A 288 -24.25 13.33 -2.48
#